data_AF-A0A843H3Y2-F1
#
_entry.id   AF-A0A843H3Y2-F1
#
_cell.length_a   1.000
_cell.length_b   1.000
_cell.length_c   1.000
_cell.angle_alpha   90.00
_cell.angle_beta   90.00
_cell.angle_gamma   90.00
#
_symmetry.space_group_name_H-M   'P 1'
#
loop_
_entity.id
_entity.type
_entity.pdbx_description
1 polymer ?
#
loop_
_entity_poly.entity_id
_entity_poly.type
_entity_poly.pdbx_seq_one_letter_code
_entity_poly.pdbx_strand_id
1 'polypeptide(L)'
;MEYLEGYNNNLKNRLFGLLCEYEKGREWEKFLDSILIELMSYPDERKTINYYRLYTKVASLRYLSYEYFRTTVFDCMSLLSKL
;
A
#
# COMPACT_ATOMS: atom_id res chain seq x y z
N MET A 1 -6.93 -19.71 3.58
CA MET A 1 -5.58 -19.30 4.03
C MET A 1 -4.75 -18.82 2.83
N GLU A 2 -4.66 -19.59 1.75
CA GLU A 2 -3.90 -19.24 0.53
C GLU A 2 -4.36 -17.95 -0.20
N TYR A 3 -5.67 -17.68 -0.25
CA TYR A 3 -6.21 -16.46 -0.89
C TYR A 3 -5.72 -15.15 -0.23
N LEU A 4 -5.64 -15.12 1.10
CA LEU A 4 -5.19 -13.94 1.84
C LEU A 4 -3.70 -13.67 1.63
N GLU A 5 -2.91 -14.74 1.62
CA GLU A 5 -1.48 -14.66 1.34
C GLU A 5 -1.22 -14.18 -0.08
N GLY A 6 -1.96 -14.71 -1.06
CA GLY A 6 -1.92 -14.24 -2.45
C GLY A 6 -2.31 -12.77 -2.59
N TYR A 7 -3.37 -12.33 -1.90
CA TYR A 7 -3.81 -10.94 -1.87
C TYR A 7 -2.75 -10.01 -1.24
N ASN A 8 -2.19 -10.39 -0.09
CA ASN A 8 -1.15 -9.61 0.59
C ASN A 8 0.13 -9.53 -0.26
N ASN A 9 0.52 -10.62 -0.94
CA ASN A 9 1.65 -10.63 -1.86
C ASN A 9 1.40 -9.75 -3.09
N ASN A 10 0.18 -9.76 -3.64
CA ASN A 10 -0.20 -8.85 -4.71
C ASN A 10 -0.06 -7.37 -4.28
N LEU A 11 -0.60 -7.01 -3.11
CA LEU A 11 -0.47 -5.64 -2.59
C LEU A 11 0.98 -5.23 -2.32
N LYS A 12 1.82 -6.13 -1.80
CA LYS A 12 3.27 -5.88 -1.65
C LYS A 12 3.94 -5.57 -2.98
N ASN A 13 3.64 -6.35 -4.02
CA ASN A 13 4.18 -6.12 -5.37
C ASN A 13 3.70 -4.78 -5.94
N ARG A 14 2.44 -4.41 -5.71
CA ARG A 14 1.90 -3.11 -6.14
C ARG A 14 2.54 -1.94 -5.41
N LEU A 15 2.77 -2.04 -4.10
CA LEU A 15 3.50 -1.03 -3.32
C LEU A 15 4.95 -0.84 -3.80
N PHE A 16 5.64 -1.95 -4.11
CA PHE A 16 6.97 -1.87 -4.69
C PHE A 16 6.95 -1.26 -6.11
N GLY A 17 5.96 -1.64 -6.92
CA GLY A 17 5.73 -1.03 -8.23
C GLY A 17 5.47 0.48 -8.13
N LEU A 18 4.69 0.91 -7.14
CA LEU A 18 4.44 2.32 -6.86
C LEU A 18 5.73 3.09 -6.57
N LEU A 19 6.64 2.53 -5.78
CA LEU A 19 7.97 3.10 -5.55
C LEU A 19 8.75 3.27 -6.86
N CYS A 20 8.75 2.24 -7.71
CA CYS A 20 9.45 2.29 -8.99
C CYS A 20 8.87 3.36 -9.93
N GLU A 21 7.54 3.53 -9.95
CA GLU A 21 6.88 4.53 -10.78
C GLU A 21 7.12 5.96 -10.26
N TYR A 22 7.16 6.15 -8.94
CA TYR A 22 7.56 7.41 -8.30
C TYR A 22 8.99 7.78 -8.69
N GLU A 23 9.94 6.84 -8.55
CA GLU A 23 11.36 7.04 -8.89
C GLU A 23 11.59 7.37 -10.37
N LYS A 24 10.72 6.88 -11.25
CA LYS A 24 10.77 7.17 -12.70
C LYS A 24 10.04 8.45 -13.09
N GLY A 25 9.43 9.17 -12.15
CA GLY A 25 8.65 10.38 -12.43
C GLY A 25 7.43 10.12 -13.33
N ARG A 26 6.84 8.92 -13.27
CA ARG A 26 5.69 8.51 -14.08
C ARG A 26 4.37 8.86 -13.37
N GLU A 27 3.25 8.37 -13.90
CA GLU A 27 1.91 8.58 -13.33
C GLU A 27 1.66 7.79 -12.02
N TRP A 28 2.54 7.95 -11.03
CA TRP A 28 2.49 7.23 -9.76
C TRP A 28 1.26 7.56 -8.92
N GLU A 29 0.71 8.77 -9.03
CA GLU A 29 -0.49 9.18 -8.29
C GLU A 29 -1.73 8.37 -8.68
N LYS A 30 -1.93 8.13 -9.99
CA LYS A 30 -3.01 7.27 -10.48
C LYS A 30 -2.83 5.84 -10.01
N PHE A 31 -1.58 5.37 -9.95
CA PHE A 31 -1.28 4.03 -9.45
C PHE A 31 -1.57 3.94 -7.95
N LEU A 32 -1.18 4.95 -7.17
CA LEU A 32 -1.53 5.07 -5.75
C LEU A 32 -3.05 5.02 -5.53
N ASP A 33 -3.82 5.75 -6.33
CA ASP A 33 -5.28 5.77 -6.23
C ASP A 33 -5.89 4.38 -6.47
N SER A 34 -5.37 3.65 -7.44
CA SER A 34 -5.82 2.28 -7.68
C SER A 34 -5.47 1.32 -6.53
N ILE A 35 -4.45 1.60 -5.72
CA ILE A 35 -4.14 0.81 -4.51
C ILE A 35 -5.13 1.18 -3.40
N LEU A 36 -5.41 2.47 -3.21
CA LEU A 36 -6.38 2.95 -2.23
C LEU A 36 -7.78 2.41 -2.50
N ILE A 37 -8.22 2.41 -3.77
CA ILE A 37 -9.53 1.85 -4.17
C ILE A 37 -9.62 0.35 -3.84
N GLU A 38 -8.56 -0.42 -4.10
CA GLU A 38 -8.54 -1.85 -3.75
C GLU A 38 -8.64 -2.05 -2.23
N LEU A 39 -7.90 -1.23 -1.45
CA LEU A 39 -7.97 -1.27 0.02
C LEU A 39 -9.35 -0.89 0.55
N MET A 40 -10.08 0.03 -0.08
CA MET A 40 -11.45 0.39 0.36
C MET A 40 -12.42 -0.78 0.26
N SER A 41 -12.18 -1.71 -0.68
CA SER A 41 -13.00 -2.91 -0.88
C SER A 41 -12.72 -4.02 0.14
N TYR A 42 -11.85 -3.77 1.13
CA TYR A 42 -11.53 -4.76 2.16
C TYR A 42 -12.75 -5.01 3.06
N PRO A 43 -13.11 -6.28 3.37
CA PRO A 43 -14.29 -6.60 4.19
C PRO A 43 -14.22 -5.96 5.57
N ASP A 44 -15.30 -5.29 5.99
CA ASP A 44 -15.36 -4.55 7.27
C ASP A 44 -15.07 -5.44 8.48
N GLU A 45 -15.59 -6.67 8.48
CA GLU A 45 -15.37 -7.70 9.50
C GLU A 45 -13.89 -8.10 9.68
N ARG A 46 -13.03 -7.75 8.70
CA ARG A 46 -11.58 -8.04 8.74
C ARG A 46 -10.74 -6.79 8.95
N LYS A 47 -11.34 -5.60 9.07
CA LYS A 47 -10.60 -4.35 9.31
C LYS A 47 -10.08 -4.32 10.74
N THR A 48 -8.81 -4.67 10.90
CA THR A 48 -8.09 -4.57 12.17
C THR A 48 -7.40 -3.22 12.32
N ILE A 49 -6.81 -2.96 13.49
CA ILE A 49 -5.96 -1.78 13.70
C ILE A 49 -4.80 -1.72 12.68
N ASN A 50 -4.27 -2.86 12.25
CA ASN A 50 -3.20 -2.91 11.25
C ASN A 50 -3.69 -2.49 9.86
N TYR A 51 -4.95 -2.82 9.51
CA TYR A 51 -5.57 -2.37 8.27
C TYR A 51 -5.67 -0.84 8.23
N TYR A 52 -6.22 -0.22 9.29
CA TYR A 52 -6.35 1.24 9.32
C TYR A 52 -4.99 1.94 9.29
N ARG A 53 -3.99 1.42 10.01
CA ARG A 53 -2.60 1.92 9.95
C ARG A 53 -2.01 1.83 8.55
N LEU A 54 -2.23 0.71 7.85
CA LEU A 54 -1.80 0.53 6.47
C LEU A 54 -2.49 1.55 5.56
N TYR A 55 -3.83 1.63 5.60
CA TYR A 55 -4.61 2.52 4.77
C TYR A 55 -4.17 3.98 4.92
N THR A 56 -4.04 4.47 6.16
CA THR A 56 -3.62 5.85 6.40
C THR A 56 -2.19 6.10 5.92
N LYS A 57 -1.26 5.16 6.11
CA LYS A 57 0.11 5.28 5.59
C LYS A 57 0.12 5.32 4.06
N VAL A 58 -0.62 4.45 3.39
CA VAL A 58 -0.74 4.45 1.92
C VAL A 58 -1.34 5.78 1.45
N ALA A 59 -2.42 6.26 2.06
CA ALA A 59 -3.03 7.54 1.70
C ALA A 59 -2.06 8.72 1.88
N SER A 60 -1.21 8.68 2.91
CA SER A 60 -0.23 9.73 3.16
C SER A 60 0.87 9.83 2.11
N LEU A 61 1.16 8.75 1.36
CA LEU A 61 2.24 8.70 0.35
C LEU A 61 2.15 9.84 -0.66
N ARG A 62 0.94 10.31 -0.98
CA ARG A 62 0.70 11.44 -1.90
C ARG A 62 1.41 12.73 -1.49
N TYR A 63 1.65 12.93 -0.19
CA TYR A 63 2.14 14.19 0.37
C TYR A 63 3.60 14.14 0.81
N LEU A 64 4.26 12.99 0.66
CA LEU A 64 5.60 12.77 1.18
C LEU A 64 6.68 13.17 0.17
N SER A 65 7.78 13.73 0.67
CA SER A 65 9.03 13.77 -0.09
C SER A 65 9.54 12.37 -0.34
N TYR A 66 10.39 12.19 -1.35
CA TYR A 66 10.93 10.89 -1.74
C TYR A 66 11.51 10.07 -0.57
N GLU A 67 12.28 10.69 0.32
CA GLU A 67 12.91 10.02 1.46
C GLU A 67 11.88 9.37 2.39
N TYR A 68 10.84 10.12 2.75
CA TYR A 68 9.74 9.62 3.57
C TYR A 68 8.84 8.67 2.78
N PHE A 69 8.64 8.92 1.48
CA PHE A 69 7.86 8.07 0.59
C PHE A 69 8.43 6.64 0.56
N ARG A 70 9.72 6.51 0.24
CA ARG A 70 10.40 5.21 0.14
C ARG A 70 10.34 4.44 1.46
N THR A 71 10.63 5.10 2.58
CA THR A 71 10.57 4.47 3.91
C THR A 71 9.14 4.03 4.24
N THR A 72 8.14 4.87 3.93
CA THR A 72 6.73 4.57 4.19
C THR A 72 6.22 3.41 3.33
N VAL A 73 6.68 3.26 2.08
CA VAL A 73 6.35 2.10 1.24
C VAL A 73 6.81 0.79 1.89
N PHE A 74 8.05 0.72 2.39
CA PHE A 74 8.55 -0.49 3.05
C PHE A 74 7.84 -0.78 4.38
N ASP A 75 7.48 0.26 5.14
CA ASP A 75 6.63 0.12 6.33
C ASP A 75 5.28 -0.52 5.98
N CYS A 76 4.63 -0.05 4.91
CA CYS A 76 3.36 -0.59 4.43
C CYS A 76 3.50 -2.08 4.04
N MET A 77 4.58 -2.45 3.34
CA MET A 77 4.86 -3.84 2.99
C MET A 77 5.08 -4.73 4.22
N SER A 78 5.72 -4.21 5.27
CA SER A 78 5.88 -4.91 6.55
C SER A 78 4.54 -5.11 7.25
N LEU A 79 3.68 -4.08 7.26
CA LEU A 79 2.32 -4.15 7.84
C LEU A 79 1.43 -5.17 7.14
N LEU A 80 1.55 -5.32 5.82
CA LEU A 80 0.83 -6.36 5.05
C LEU A 80 1.17 -7.79 5.47
N SER A 81 2.35 -8.01 6.07
CA SER A 81 2.72 -9.34 6.60
C SER A 81 2.08 -9.64 7.96
N LYS A 82 1.40 -8.66 8.56
CA LYS A 82 0.77 -8.72 9.89
C LYS A 82 -0.76 -8.58 9.82
N LEU A 83 -1.31 -8.67 8.60
CA LEU A 83 -2.74 -8.60 8.30
C LEU A 83 -3.33 -10.01 8.18
#